data_AF-A0A4Q6Y0U1-F1
#
_entry.id   AF-A0A4Q6Y0U1-F1
#
_cell.length_a   1.000
_cell.length_b   1.000
_cell.length_c   1.000
_cell.angle_alpha   90.00
_cell.angle_beta   90.00
_cell.angle_gamma   90.00
#
_symmetry.space_group_name_H-M   'P 1'
#
loop_
_entity.id
_entity.type
_entity.pdbx_description
1 polymer ?
#
loop_
_entity_poly.entity_id
_entity_poly.type
_entity_poly.pdbx_seq_one_letter_code
_entity_poly.pdbx_strand_id
1 'polypeptide(L)'
;MSQIVCVIVNSEDAARLASVVADRNGSLKHIQRARIVLASSERLTVLEVARRTGASRPAVWRWQARYAAEGVEGLLRDKTRPPGKAPITTAVIAKILALTCAEPPGEATHWTGRAMAKAMGVSLSTIQRIWAANRLQPHRIRTFKRSRDPAFAAKVEDVVGLYMHPPAHALVLSIDEKSQIQALDRTQPGLPLKPGKCGTMTHDYKRHGTTTLFAALNILDGA
;
A
#
# COMPACT_ATOMS: atom_id res chain seq x y z
N MET A 1 -9.57 53.29 1.46
CA MET A 1 -8.24 53.78 1.02
C MET A 1 -7.67 52.84 -0.02
N SER A 2 -7.54 53.31 -1.26
CA SER A 2 -6.97 52.59 -2.40
C SER A 2 -5.44 52.57 -2.32
N GLN A 3 -4.87 51.65 -1.56
CA GLN A 3 -3.43 51.41 -1.57
C GLN A 3 -3.04 50.70 -2.87
N ILE A 4 -2.23 51.37 -3.68
CA ILE A 4 -1.62 50.84 -4.89
C ILE A 4 -0.46 49.95 -4.44
N VAL A 5 -0.69 48.63 -4.36
CA VAL A 5 0.40 47.65 -4.27
C VAL A 5 0.86 47.42 -5.70
N CYS A 6 1.83 48.23 -6.16
CA CYS A 6 2.44 48.03 -7.47
C CYS A 6 3.52 46.95 -7.32
N VAL A 7 3.24 45.74 -7.84
CA VAL A 7 4.20 44.64 -7.82
C VAL A 7 5.18 44.84 -8.97
N ILE A 8 6.47 45.03 -8.65
CA ILE A 8 7.53 45.10 -9.66
C ILE A 8 7.88 43.66 -10.06
N VAL A 9 7.65 43.34 -11.33
CA VAL A 9 7.98 42.05 -11.92
C VAL A 9 9.22 42.26 -12.79
N ASN A 10 10.32 41.54 -12.50
CA ASN A 10 11.51 41.59 -13.34
C ASN A 10 11.27 40.82 -14.66
N SER A 11 12.17 40.98 -15.64
CA SER A 11 12.01 40.36 -16.96
C SER A 11 12.03 38.83 -16.92
N GLU A 12 12.80 38.23 -16.02
CA GLU A 12 12.90 36.78 -15.86
C GLU A 12 11.58 36.20 -15.32
N ASP A 13 11.06 36.75 -14.23
CA ASP A 13 9.79 36.36 -13.63
C ASP A 13 8.63 36.62 -14.59
N ALA A 14 8.66 37.69 -15.38
CA ALA A 14 7.66 37.94 -16.42
C ALA A 14 7.64 36.81 -17.47
N ALA A 15 8.81 36.37 -17.94
CA ALA A 15 8.94 35.25 -18.88
C ALA A 15 8.45 33.92 -18.26
N ARG A 16 8.80 33.66 -17.00
CA ARG A 16 8.34 32.47 -16.26
C ARG A 16 6.83 32.46 -16.02
N LEU A 17 6.25 33.60 -15.68
CA LEU A 17 4.79 33.71 -15.50
C LEU A 17 4.06 33.58 -16.85
N ALA A 18 4.63 34.12 -17.93
CA ALA A 18 4.07 33.96 -19.27
C ALA A 18 4.08 32.49 -19.72
N SER A 19 5.14 31.73 -19.43
CA SER A 19 5.19 30.30 -19.74
C SER A 19 4.14 29.50 -18.94
N VAL A 20 3.94 29.82 -17.66
CA VAL A 20 2.87 29.22 -16.83
C VAL A 20 1.48 29.49 -17.42
N VAL A 21 1.24 30.70 -17.96
CA VAL A 21 -0.04 31.05 -18.58
C VAL A 21 -0.24 30.39 -19.95
N ALA A 22 0.84 30.15 -20.69
CA ALA A 22 0.82 29.53 -22.01
C ALA A 22 0.70 27.99 -21.96
N ASP A 23 1.02 27.37 -20.83
CA ASP A 23 0.92 25.92 -20.65
C ASP A 23 -0.54 25.45 -20.74
N ARG A 24 -0.85 24.69 -21.79
CA ARG A 24 -2.18 24.14 -22.05
C ARG A 24 -2.59 23.06 -21.05
N ASN A 25 -1.63 22.43 -20.38
CA ASN A 25 -1.87 21.40 -19.36
C ASN A 25 -1.67 21.93 -17.93
N GLY A 26 -1.46 23.24 -17.79
CA GLY A 26 -1.24 23.90 -16.51
C GLY A 26 -2.47 23.88 -15.62
N SER A 27 -2.26 23.77 -14.31
CA SER A 27 -3.35 23.86 -13.34
C SER A 27 -4.00 25.25 -13.39
N LEU A 28 -5.33 25.32 -13.58
CA LEU A 28 -6.07 26.58 -13.69
C LEU A 28 -5.78 27.57 -12.54
N LYS A 29 -5.59 27.05 -11.32
CA LYS A 29 -5.21 27.86 -10.15
C LYS A 29 -3.87 28.58 -10.33
N HIS A 30 -2.87 27.94 -10.95
CA HIS A 30 -1.56 28.54 -11.18
C HIS A 30 -1.63 29.57 -12.30
N ILE A 31 -2.34 29.25 -13.38
CA ILE A 31 -2.60 30.17 -14.49
C ILE A 31 -3.29 31.44 -13.97
N GLN A 32 -4.32 31.30 -13.13
CA GLN A 32 -5.04 32.45 -12.57
C GLN A 32 -4.15 33.32 -11.68
N ARG A 33 -3.29 32.71 -10.85
CA ARG A 33 -2.31 33.44 -10.01
C ARG A 33 -1.29 34.19 -10.86
N ALA A 34 -0.77 33.54 -11.91
CA ALA A 34 0.18 34.15 -12.82
C ALA A 34 -0.43 35.32 -13.61
N ARG A 35 -1.68 35.18 -14.08
CA ARG A 35 -2.43 36.27 -14.74
C ARG A 35 -2.62 37.49 -13.83
N ILE A 36 -2.89 37.28 -12.54
CA ILE A 36 -3.01 38.37 -11.55
C ILE A 36 -1.71 39.16 -11.45
N VAL A 37 -0.56 38.48 -11.34
CA VAL A 37 0.73 39.15 -11.20
C VAL A 37 1.16 39.84 -12.50
N LEU A 38 0.97 39.19 -13.65
CA LEU A 38 1.23 39.80 -14.96
C LEU A 38 0.38 41.06 -15.19
N ALA A 39 -0.92 40.99 -14.96
CA ALA A 39 -1.81 42.16 -15.06
C ALA A 39 -1.47 43.26 -14.04
N SER A 40 -0.87 42.92 -12.90
CA SER A 40 -0.41 43.89 -11.90
C SER A 40 0.86 44.63 -12.36
N SER A 41 1.66 44.02 -13.24
CA SER A 41 2.89 44.63 -13.77
C SER A 41 2.60 45.83 -14.70
N GLU A 42 1.41 45.89 -15.30
CA GLU A 42 0.90 47.01 -16.10
C GLU A 42 0.57 48.27 -15.26
N ARG A 43 0.87 48.27 -13.96
CA ARG A 43 0.60 49.38 -13.01
C ARG A 43 -0.88 49.78 -12.91
N LEU A 44 -1.78 48.83 -13.15
CA LEU A 44 -3.23 48.99 -13.03
C LEU A 44 -3.67 49.00 -11.57
N THR A 45 -4.86 49.54 -11.31
CA THR A 45 -5.48 49.47 -9.97
C THR A 45 -5.92 48.04 -9.65
N VAL A 46 -5.95 47.68 -8.35
CA VAL A 46 -6.42 46.36 -7.88
C VAL A 46 -7.83 46.03 -8.39
N LEU A 47 -8.69 47.04 -8.55
CA LEU A 47 -10.04 46.87 -9.08
C LEU A 47 -10.02 46.45 -10.56
N GLU A 48 -9.17 47.08 -11.36
CA GLU A 48 -9.04 46.77 -12.78
C GLU A 48 -8.38 45.41 -13.00
N VAL A 49 -7.35 45.06 -12.21
CA VAL A 49 -6.76 43.71 -12.21
C VAL A 49 -7.82 42.66 -11.87
N ALA A 50 -8.61 42.89 -10.81
CA ALA A 50 -9.70 42.00 -10.43
C ALA A 50 -10.71 41.79 -11.56
N ARG A 51 -11.11 42.87 -12.25
CA ARG A 51 -12.03 42.84 -13.39
C ARG A 51 -11.46 42.04 -14.55
N ARG A 52 -10.20 42.27 -14.93
CA ARG A 52 -9.52 41.59 -16.05
C ARG A 52 -9.28 40.10 -15.78
N THR A 53 -8.93 39.74 -14.56
CA THR A 53 -8.62 38.34 -14.22
C THR A 53 -9.81 37.54 -13.69
N GLY A 54 -10.99 38.17 -13.56
CA GLY A 54 -12.18 37.56 -12.95
C GLY A 54 -11.97 37.14 -11.50
N ALA A 55 -11.07 37.81 -10.77
CA ALA A 55 -10.73 37.50 -9.38
C ALA A 55 -11.34 38.53 -8.43
N SER A 56 -11.55 38.17 -7.17
CA SER A 56 -11.97 39.15 -6.16
C SER A 56 -10.80 40.05 -5.72
N ARG A 57 -11.09 41.29 -5.31
CA ARG A 57 -10.05 42.22 -4.80
C ARG A 57 -9.19 41.61 -3.67
N PRO A 58 -9.74 40.87 -2.69
CA PRO A 58 -8.93 40.19 -1.67
C PRO A 58 -8.03 39.10 -2.24
N ALA A 59 -8.45 38.40 -3.29
CA ALA A 59 -7.62 37.40 -3.95
C ALA A 59 -6.44 38.05 -4.70
N VAL A 60 -6.68 39.16 -5.41
CA VAL A 60 -5.61 39.94 -6.06
C VAL A 60 -4.57 40.37 -5.04
N TRP A 61 -5.01 41.00 -3.94
CA TRP A 61 -4.11 41.45 -2.88
C TRP A 61 -3.29 40.30 -2.28
N ARG A 62 -3.94 39.16 -1.99
CA ARG A 62 -3.27 37.98 -1.43
C ARG A 62 -2.15 37.46 -2.34
N TRP A 63 -2.38 37.43 -3.66
CA TRP A 63 -1.39 36.91 -4.60
C TRP A 63 -0.29 37.92 -4.94
N GLN A 64 -0.63 39.21 -4.99
CA GLN A 64 0.38 40.28 -5.08
C GLN A 64 1.33 40.25 -3.88
N ALA A 65 0.79 40.18 -2.66
CA ALA A 65 1.57 40.10 -1.44
C ALA A 65 2.41 38.82 -1.38
N ARG A 66 1.87 37.67 -1.80
CA ARG A 66 2.63 36.42 -1.83
C ARG A 66 3.75 36.45 -2.86
N TYR A 67 3.51 36.97 -4.05
CA TYR A 67 4.57 37.12 -5.05
C TYR A 67 5.68 38.05 -4.54
N ALA A 68 5.33 39.18 -3.92
CA ALA A 68 6.31 40.10 -3.37
C ALA A 68 7.19 39.46 -2.27
N ALA A 69 6.66 38.48 -1.52
CA ALA A 69 7.38 37.80 -0.45
C ALA A 69 8.12 36.52 -0.89
N GLU A 70 7.55 35.74 -1.82
CA GLU A 70 7.98 34.36 -2.13
C GLU A 70 8.27 34.15 -3.64
N GLY A 71 8.12 35.18 -4.48
CA GLY A 71 8.36 35.13 -5.92
C GLY A 71 7.39 34.22 -6.69
N VAL A 72 7.80 33.78 -7.89
CA VAL A 72 7.03 32.85 -8.74
C VAL A 72 6.77 31.51 -8.05
N GLU A 73 7.75 30.99 -7.30
CA GLU A 73 7.61 29.72 -6.57
C GLU A 73 6.49 29.77 -5.52
N GLY A 74 6.31 30.90 -4.83
CA GLY A 74 5.21 31.10 -3.89
C GLY A 74 3.82 31.04 -4.53
N LEU A 75 3.70 31.34 -5.83
CA LEU A 75 2.44 31.23 -6.56
C LEU A 75 2.13 29.78 -6.96
N LEU A 76 3.16 29.01 -7.30
CA LEU A 76 3.04 27.61 -7.73
C LEU A 76 2.95 26.64 -6.54
N ARG A 77 3.39 27.06 -5.35
CA ARG A 77 3.31 26.29 -4.12
C ARG A 77 2.05 26.62 -3.32
N ASP A 78 1.24 25.60 -3.06
CA ASP A 78 0.18 25.72 -2.05
C ASP A 78 0.76 25.58 -0.65
N LYS A 79 0.27 26.40 0.28
CA LYS A 79 0.64 26.25 1.69
C LYS A 79 0.00 24.98 2.22
N THR A 80 0.80 24.12 2.84
CA THR A 80 0.31 22.93 3.52
C THR A 80 -0.62 23.38 4.64
N ARG A 81 -1.91 23.02 4.54
CA ARG A 81 -2.81 23.21 5.68
C ARG A 81 -2.43 22.19 6.75
N PRO A 82 -2.24 22.60 8.01
CA PRO A 82 -2.11 21.64 9.10
C PRO A 82 -3.30 20.68 9.08
N PRO A 83 -3.09 19.38 9.34
CA PRO A 83 -4.19 18.43 9.37
C PRO A 83 -5.23 18.88 10.42
N GLY A 84 -6.52 18.76 10.08
CA GLY A 84 -7.60 19.19 10.97
C GLY A 84 -7.69 18.40 12.28
N LYS A 85 -7.01 17.26 12.38
CA LYS A 85 -6.79 16.51 13.62
C LYS A 85 -5.30 16.23 13.78
N ALA A 86 -4.80 16.36 15.00
CA ALA A 86 -3.42 16.02 15.31
C ALA A 86 -3.15 14.55 14.91
N PRO A 87 -2.00 14.27 14.27
CA PRO A 87 -1.58 12.89 14.00
C PRO A 87 -1.47 12.07 15.29
N ILE A 88 -1.64 10.75 15.18
CA ILE A 88 -1.34 9.85 16.29
C ILE A 88 0.14 9.97 16.64
N THR A 89 0.43 10.07 17.94
CA THR A 89 1.80 10.18 18.42
C THR A 89 2.60 8.91 18.15
N THR A 90 3.91 9.05 17.97
CA THR A 90 4.83 7.92 17.78
C THR A 90 4.76 6.92 18.95
N ALA A 91 4.56 7.39 20.18
CA ALA A 91 4.37 6.53 21.35
C ALA A 91 3.16 5.60 21.23
N VAL A 92 2.02 6.10 20.75
CA VAL A 92 0.82 5.28 20.54
C VAL A 92 1.03 4.28 19.40
N ILE A 93 1.71 4.70 18.32
CA ILE A 93 2.07 3.79 17.22
C ILE A 93 2.95 2.65 17.74
N ALA A 94 4.01 2.97 18.49
CA ALA A 94 4.91 1.98 19.07
C ALA A 94 4.17 0.98 19.98
N LYS A 95 3.24 1.47 20.81
CA LYS A 95 2.40 0.63 21.67
C LYS A 95 1.48 -0.29 20.86
N ILE A 96 0.87 0.19 19.77
CA ILE A 96 0.07 -0.64 18.86
C ILE A 96 0.93 -1.76 18.26
N LEU A 97 2.13 -1.43 17.77
CA LEU A 97 3.03 -2.42 17.16
C LEU A 97 3.46 -3.49 18.17
N ALA A 98 3.91 -3.07 19.35
CA ALA A 98 4.33 -3.98 20.42
C ALA A 98 3.18 -4.92 20.83
N LEU A 99 1.97 -4.38 21.02
CA LEU A 99 0.80 -5.17 21.40
C LEU A 99 0.40 -6.15 20.28
N THR A 100 0.51 -5.74 19.02
CA THR A 100 0.21 -6.60 17.86
C THR A 100 1.13 -7.82 17.80
N CYS A 101 2.38 -7.69 18.25
CA CYS A 101 3.36 -8.77 18.31
C CYS A 101 3.22 -9.68 19.53
N ALA A 102 2.35 -9.34 20.48
CA ALA A 102 2.02 -10.17 21.64
C ALA A 102 0.73 -10.96 21.38
N GLU A 103 0.47 -11.96 22.22
CA GLU A 103 -0.78 -12.72 22.18
C GLU A 103 -1.98 -11.82 22.48
N PRO A 104 -3.08 -11.95 21.72
CA PRO A 104 -4.32 -11.25 22.04
C PRO A 104 -4.93 -11.81 23.33
N PRO A 105 -5.66 -10.99 24.10
CA PRO A 105 -6.34 -11.47 25.30
C PRO A 105 -7.47 -12.44 24.95
N GLY A 106 -7.68 -13.46 25.80
CA GLY A 106 -8.73 -14.47 25.66
C GLY A 106 -8.35 -15.60 24.71
N GLU A 107 -9.35 -16.26 24.12
CA GLU A 107 -9.19 -17.42 23.24
C GLU A 107 -9.00 -17.05 21.75
N ALA A 108 -8.59 -15.82 21.46
CA ALA A 108 -8.39 -15.38 20.08
C ALA A 108 -7.05 -15.90 19.54
N THR A 109 -7.04 -16.46 18.32
CA THR A 109 -5.78 -16.94 17.71
C THR A 109 -4.87 -15.82 17.23
N HIS A 110 -5.41 -14.62 17.02
CA HIS A 110 -4.67 -13.44 16.57
C HIS A 110 -5.43 -12.13 16.85
N TRP A 111 -4.73 -11.00 16.83
CA TRP A 111 -5.34 -9.69 16.91
C TRP A 111 -6.21 -9.38 15.68
N THR A 112 -7.50 -9.18 15.89
CA THR A 112 -8.36 -8.55 14.89
C THR A 112 -8.21 -7.03 14.95
N GLY A 113 -8.38 -6.35 13.81
CA GLY A 113 -8.28 -4.89 13.78
C GLY A 113 -9.27 -4.20 14.72
N ARG A 114 -10.48 -4.77 14.90
CA ARG A 114 -11.50 -4.24 15.83
C ARG A 114 -11.12 -4.46 17.29
N ALA A 115 -10.56 -5.62 17.63
CA ALA A 115 -10.07 -5.89 18.98
C ALA A 115 -8.93 -4.94 19.36
N MET A 116 -7.97 -4.75 18.45
CA MET A 116 -6.86 -3.81 18.63
C MET A 116 -7.36 -2.35 18.76
N ALA A 117 -8.31 -1.95 17.91
CA ALA A 117 -8.93 -0.63 17.97
C ALA A 117 -9.63 -0.38 19.32
N LYS A 118 -10.38 -1.36 19.82
CA LYS A 118 -11.04 -1.30 21.13
C LYS A 118 -10.02 -1.22 22.28
N ALA A 119 -8.96 -2.03 22.23
CA ALA A 119 -7.92 -2.06 23.26
C ALA A 119 -7.13 -0.73 23.32
N MET A 120 -6.92 -0.08 22.18
CA MET A 120 -6.10 1.13 22.07
C MET A 120 -6.92 2.43 22.02
N GLY A 121 -8.25 2.36 21.98
CA GLY A 121 -9.11 3.54 21.92
C GLY A 121 -8.98 4.36 20.64
N VAL A 122 -8.62 3.73 19.52
CA VAL A 122 -8.40 4.38 18.21
C VAL A 122 -9.31 3.78 17.14
N SER A 123 -9.48 4.49 16.02
CA SER A 123 -10.31 3.98 14.92
C SER A 123 -9.68 2.75 14.27
N LEU A 124 -10.53 1.84 13.78
CA LEU A 124 -10.10 0.68 12.97
C LEU A 124 -9.24 1.09 11.78
N SER A 125 -9.63 2.16 11.08
CA SER A 125 -8.88 2.69 9.94
C SER A 125 -7.46 3.11 10.31
N THR A 126 -7.26 3.61 11.53
CA THR A 126 -5.93 3.98 11.99
C THR A 126 -5.08 2.75 12.28
N ILE A 127 -5.64 1.73 12.93
CA ILE A 127 -4.95 0.44 13.13
C ILE A 127 -4.54 -0.17 11.79
N GLN A 128 -5.47 -0.25 10.83
CA GLN A 128 -5.20 -0.82 9.51
C GLN A 128 -4.11 -0.05 8.77
N ARG A 129 -4.12 1.28 8.83
CA ARG A 129 -3.07 2.11 8.24
C ARG A 129 -1.70 1.87 8.90
N ILE A 130 -1.66 1.77 10.22
CA ILE A 130 -0.41 1.48 10.96
C ILE A 130 0.11 0.09 10.59
N TRP A 131 -0.75 -0.93 10.58
CA TRP A 131 -0.37 -2.29 10.17
C TRP A 131 0.13 -2.35 8.74
N ALA A 132 -0.57 -1.70 7.80
CA ALA A 132 -0.14 -1.65 6.39
C ALA A 132 1.23 -0.97 6.23
N ALA A 133 1.44 0.17 6.88
CA ALA A 133 2.71 0.89 6.86
C ALA A 133 3.87 0.06 7.43
N ASN A 134 3.60 -0.82 8.40
CA ASN A 134 4.60 -1.67 9.05
C ASN A 134 4.56 -3.14 8.56
N ARG A 135 3.80 -3.43 7.50
CA ARG A 135 3.65 -4.77 6.90
C ARG A 135 3.23 -5.87 7.90
N LEU A 136 2.48 -5.51 8.94
CA LEU A 136 1.96 -6.47 9.92
C LEU A 136 0.70 -7.15 9.39
N GLN A 137 0.67 -8.48 9.51
CA GLN A 137 -0.47 -9.32 9.10
C GLN A 137 -0.79 -10.33 10.20
N PRO A 138 -1.48 -9.92 11.30
CA PRO A 138 -1.67 -10.76 12.48
C PRO A 138 -2.40 -12.08 12.21
N HIS A 139 -3.26 -12.11 11.20
CA HIS A 139 -4.00 -13.30 10.77
C HIS A 139 -3.17 -14.30 9.96
N ARG A 140 -1.92 -13.96 9.61
CA ARG A 140 -1.06 -14.85 8.84
C ARG A 140 -0.02 -15.49 9.74
N ILE A 141 -0.03 -16.81 9.75
CA ILE A 141 1.00 -17.62 10.39
C ILE A 141 1.85 -18.23 9.28
N ARG A 142 3.16 -18.11 9.42
CA ARG A 142 4.12 -18.86 8.61
C ARG A 142 4.80 -19.86 9.54
N THR A 143 4.69 -21.13 9.19
CA THR A 143 5.47 -22.16 9.84
C THR A 143 6.88 -22.14 9.27
N PHE A 144 7.87 -22.36 10.14
CA PHE A 144 9.25 -22.56 9.72
C PHE A 144 9.74 -23.83 10.38
N LYS A 145 10.56 -24.60 9.66
CA LYS A 145 11.29 -25.72 10.23
C LYS A 145 12.73 -25.26 10.44
N ARG A 146 13.22 -25.39 11.67
CA ARG A 146 14.63 -25.17 12.01
C ARG A 146 15.21 -26.47 12.53
N SER A 147 16.19 -27.02 11.83
CA SER A 147 16.94 -28.16 12.34
C SER A 147 17.84 -27.72 13.51
N ARG A 148 17.95 -28.57 14.53
CA ARG A 148 18.89 -28.39 15.65
C ARG A 148 20.19 -29.17 15.46
N ASP A 149 20.31 -29.88 14.35
CA ASP A 149 21.49 -30.70 14.03
C ASP A 149 22.70 -29.80 13.74
N PRO A 150 23.81 -29.91 14.50
CA PRO A 150 25.04 -29.15 14.24
C PRO A 150 25.62 -29.38 12.84
N ALA A 151 25.39 -30.57 12.25
CA ALA A 151 25.87 -30.94 10.91
C ALA A 151 24.82 -30.68 9.81
N PHE A 152 23.75 -29.95 10.10
CA PHE A 152 22.63 -29.78 9.16
C PHE A 152 23.05 -29.25 7.79
N ALA A 153 23.90 -28.22 7.75
CA ALA A 153 24.34 -27.62 6.50
C ALA A 153 25.08 -28.63 5.62
N ALA A 154 26.05 -29.37 6.20
CA ALA A 154 26.79 -30.41 5.50
C ALA A 154 25.86 -31.52 4.97
N LYS A 155 24.90 -31.99 5.78
CA LYS A 155 23.92 -33.00 5.34
C LYS A 155 23.03 -32.51 4.21
N VAL A 156 22.61 -31.24 4.26
CA VAL A 156 21.83 -30.64 3.17
C VAL A 156 22.66 -30.55 1.90
N GLU A 157 23.92 -30.14 1.99
CA GLU A 157 24.84 -30.09 0.86
C GLU A 157 25.07 -31.48 0.27
N ASP A 158 25.29 -32.51 1.10
CA ASP A 158 25.44 -33.89 0.66
C ASP A 158 24.19 -34.38 -0.09
N VAL A 159 23.00 -34.15 0.47
CA VAL A 159 21.73 -34.55 -0.15
C VAL A 159 21.50 -33.78 -1.45
N VAL A 160 21.63 -32.46 -1.46
CA VAL A 160 21.50 -31.63 -2.67
C VAL A 160 22.53 -32.01 -3.73
N GLY A 161 23.74 -32.40 -3.31
CA GLY A 161 24.80 -32.93 -4.17
C GLY A 161 24.33 -34.13 -4.98
N LEU A 162 23.56 -35.04 -4.37
CA LEU A 162 22.97 -36.20 -5.08
C LEU A 162 21.96 -35.79 -6.18
N TYR A 163 21.26 -34.67 -6.01
CA TYR A 163 20.36 -34.13 -7.04
C TYR A 163 21.12 -33.45 -8.18
N MET A 164 22.19 -32.71 -7.86
CA MET A 164 22.94 -31.91 -8.84
C MET A 164 23.93 -32.74 -9.65
N HIS A 165 24.60 -33.71 -9.00
CA HIS A 165 25.61 -34.58 -9.60
C HIS A 165 25.42 -36.01 -9.09
N PRO A 166 24.40 -36.73 -9.60
CA PRO A 166 24.16 -38.10 -9.19
C PRO A 166 25.36 -38.98 -9.52
N PRO A 167 25.72 -39.95 -8.65
CA PRO A 167 26.86 -40.83 -8.88
C PRO A 167 26.70 -41.66 -10.17
N ALA A 168 27.82 -41.94 -10.83
CA ALA A 168 27.83 -42.79 -12.03
C ALA A 168 27.26 -44.18 -11.72
N HIS A 169 26.43 -44.69 -12.63
CA HIS A 169 25.76 -46.00 -12.50
C HIS A 169 24.89 -46.16 -11.25
N ALA A 170 24.42 -45.05 -10.65
CA ALA A 170 23.50 -45.06 -9.52
C ALA A 170 22.13 -44.51 -9.90
N LEU A 171 21.09 -45.04 -9.27
CA LEU A 171 19.73 -44.51 -9.33
C LEU A 171 19.47 -43.68 -8.07
N VAL A 172 19.09 -42.41 -8.24
CA VAL A 172 18.71 -41.53 -7.14
C VAL A 172 17.20 -41.29 -7.21
N LEU A 173 16.48 -41.79 -6.21
CA LEU A 173 15.02 -41.64 -6.10
C LEU A 173 14.68 -40.71 -4.94
N SER A 174 13.83 -39.72 -5.20
CA SER A 174 13.21 -38.90 -4.16
C SER A 174 11.90 -39.55 -3.74
N ILE A 175 11.82 -40.03 -2.51
CA ILE A 175 10.63 -40.70 -1.98
C ILE A 175 9.92 -39.77 -1.01
N ASP A 176 8.61 -39.62 -1.17
CA ASP A 176 7.76 -38.90 -0.21
C ASP A 176 6.49 -39.70 0.07
N GLU A 177 5.93 -39.48 1.26
CA GLU A 177 4.65 -40.06 1.66
C GLU A 177 3.62 -38.97 1.92
N LYS A 178 2.41 -39.20 1.42
CA LYS A 178 1.22 -38.48 1.86
C LYS A 178 0.41 -39.42 2.73
N SER A 179 0.68 -39.36 4.03
CA SER A 179 -0.02 -40.14 5.05
C SER A 179 -1.42 -39.58 5.35
N GLN A 180 -2.25 -40.40 6.01
CA GLN A 180 -3.56 -40.01 6.55
C GLN A 180 -4.55 -39.45 5.51
N ILE A 181 -4.45 -39.89 4.25
CA ILE A 181 -5.42 -39.54 3.23
C ILE A 181 -6.75 -40.19 3.61
N GLN A 182 -7.78 -39.38 3.86
CA GLN A 182 -9.10 -39.91 4.16
C GLN A 182 -9.71 -40.51 2.89
N ALA A 183 -10.04 -41.80 2.94
CA ALA A 183 -10.76 -42.47 1.87
C ALA A 183 -12.25 -42.11 1.99
N LEU A 184 -12.63 -41.03 1.31
CA LEU A 184 -13.98 -40.47 1.34
C LEU A 184 -14.69 -40.73 0.03
N ASP A 185 -15.93 -41.21 0.11
CA ASP A 185 -16.85 -41.23 -1.02
C ASP A 185 -18.09 -40.39 -0.71
N ARG A 186 -18.71 -39.84 -1.76
CA ARG A 186 -19.94 -39.05 -1.63
C ARG A 186 -21.12 -39.98 -1.46
N THR A 187 -22.02 -39.61 -0.55
CA THR A 187 -23.21 -40.42 -0.29
C THR A 187 -24.14 -40.49 -1.50
N GLN A 188 -24.13 -39.47 -2.37
CA GLN A 188 -24.86 -39.43 -3.62
C GLN A 188 -24.04 -38.74 -4.73
N PRO A 189 -24.30 -39.05 -6.02
CA PRO A 189 -23.67 -38.36 -7.14
C PRO A 189 -24.01 -36.87 -7.16
N GLY A 190 -23.01 -36.03 -7.39
CA GLY A 190 -23.19 -34.60 -7.60
C GLY A 190 -23.89 -34.27 -8.92
N LEU A 191 -24.59 -33.13 -9.00
CA LEU A 191 -25.13 -32.67 -10.27
C LEU A 191 -24.02 -31.98 -11.09
N PRO A 192 -23.93 -32.23 -12.41
CA PRO A 192 -22.93 -31.60 -13.25
C PRO A 192 -23.16 -30.08 -13.36
N LEU A 193 -22.08 -29.36 -13.64
CA LEU A 193 -22.08 -27.92 -13.91
C LEU A 193 -23.01 -27.61 -15.10
N LYS A 194 -23.82 -26.54 -14.99
CA LYS A 194 -24.67 -26.04 -16.08
C LYS A 194 -24.58 -24.51 -16.17
N PRO A 195 -24.85 -23.88 -17.34
CA PRO A 195 -24.91 -22.43 -17.43
C PRO A 195 -25.84 -21.83 -16.35
N GLY A 196 -25.31 -20.92 -15.54
CA GLY A 196 -26.02 -20.31 -14.41
C GLY A 196 -26.15 -21.17 -13.14
N LYS A 197 -25.60 -22.39 -13.11
CA LYS A 197 -25.63 -23.27 -11.91
C LYS A 197 -24.29 -23.98 -11.70
N CYS A 198 -23.70 -23.80 -10.51
CA CYS A 198 -22.51 -24.53 -10.09
C CYS A 198 -22.80 -26.03 -10.00
N GLY A 199 -21.78 -26.86 -10.24
CA GLY A 199 -21.86 -28.28 -9.90
C GLY A 199 -22.12 -28.46 -8.41
N THR A 200 -22.90 -29.47 -8.05
CA THR A 200 -23.27 -29.72 -6.64
C THR A 200 -22.54 -30.94 -6.10
N MET A 201 -22.29 -30.95 -4.79
CA MET A 201 -21.71 -32.07 -4.07
C MET A 201 -22.42 -32.20 -2.72
N THR A 202 -22.71 -33.43 -2.28
CA THR A 202 -23.33 -33.65 -0.97
C THR A 202 -22.35 -33.31 0.15
N HIS A 203 -22.87 -32.68 1.20
CA HIS A 203 -22.09 -32.38 2.40
C HIS A 203 -21.73 -33.66 3.19
N ASP A 204 -22.63 -34.65 3.16
CA ASP A 204 -22.42 -35.96 3.76
C ASP A 204 -21.42 -36.81 2.97
N TYR A 205 -20.67 -37.63 3.69
CA TYR A 205 -19.66 -38.53 3.15
C TYR A 205 -19.71 -39.88 3.85
N LYS A 206 -19.30 -40.94 3.13
CA LYS A 206 -19.01 -42.26 3.71
C LYS A 206 -17.51 -42.34 3.97
N ARG A 207 -17.12 -42.73 5.19
CA ARG A 207 -15.72 -42.83 5.61
C ARG A 207 -15.26 -44.28 5.51
N HIS A 208 -14.29 -44.56 4.65
CA HIS A 208 -13.71 -45.89 4.46
C HIS A 208 -12.37 -46.10 5.18
N GLY A 209 -12.06 -45.23 6.13
CA GLY A 209 -10.78 -45.20 6.86
C GLY A 209 -9.77 -44.23 6.26
N THR A 210 -8.49 -44.52 6.44
CA THR A 210 -7.36 -43.72 5.94
C THR A 210 -6.41 -44.57 5.13
N THR A 211 -5.86 -44.02 4.05
CA THR A 211 -4.81 -44.64 3.23
C THR A 211 -3.55 -43.76 3.24
N THR A 212 -2.42 -44.34 2.85
CA THR A 212 -1.15 -43.64 2.67
C THR A 212 -0.71 -43.81 1.23
N LEU A 213 -0.37 -42.71 0.57
CA LEU A 213 0.21 -42.71 -0.76
C LEU A 213 1.73 -42.56 -0.63
N PHE A 214 2.48 -43.52 -1.18
CA PHE A 214 3.93 -43.39 -1.38
C PHE A 214 4.18 -43.04 -2.85
N ALA A 215 5.06 -42.08 -3.08
CA ALA A 215 5.54 -41.74 -4.41
C ALA A 215 7.07 -41.73 -4.41
N ALA A 216 7.66 -42.33 -5.43
CA ALA A 216 9.08 -42.24 -5.72
C ALA A 216 9.22 -41.53 -7.07
N LEU A 217 10.12 -40.56 -7.14
CA LEU A 217 10.42 -39.80 -8.35
C LEU A 217 11.88 -39.99 -8.71
N ASN A 218 12.15 -40.39 -9.95
CA ASN A 218 13.49 -40.34 -10.51
C ASN A 218 13.88 -38.88 -10.76
N ILE A 219 14.98 -38.44 -10.16
CA ILE A 219 15.41 -37.04 -10.20
C ILE A 219 15.93 -36.64 -11.57
N LEU A 220 16.44 -37.60 -12.36
CA LEU A 220 17.04 -37.33 -13.66
C LEU A 220 16.01 -37.00 -14.75
N ASP A 221 14.89 -37.73 -14.78
CA ASP A 221 13.89 -37.66 -15.86
C ASP A 221 12.46 -37.34 -15.37
N GLY A 222 12.21 -37.38 -14.06
CA GLY A 222 10.91 -37.12 -13.46
C GLY A 222 9.91 -38.27 -13.59
N ALA A 223 10.37 -39.49 -13.92
CA ALA A 223 9.54 -40.69 -13.98
C ALA A 223 9.24 -41.29 -12.59
#